data_AF-A0A9P8HUQ5-F1
#
_entry.id   AF-A0A9P8HUQ5-F1
#
_cell.length_a   1.000
_cell.length_b   1.000
_cell.length_c   1.000
_cell.angle_alpha   90.00
_cell.angle_beta   90.00
_cell.angle_gamma   90.00
#
_symmetry.space_group_name_H-M   'P 1'
#
loop_
_entity.id
_entity.type
_entity.pdbx_description
1 polymer ?
#
loop_
_entity_poly.entity_id
_entity_poly.type
_entity_poly.pdbx_seq_one_letter_code
_entity_poly.pdbx_strand_id
1 'polypeptide(L)'
;MFPDSPKIPFRLITSTGAKSRSDIPQDHYCRRNAQVMALTHNTIFRGLNAIYHQAPHVLPGTQNATDLLFYCAVAYDFIHNHHVTEESTYFPEIEKAAGIPGLMNANIEQHRSLEAGLELFRKYAEETPKEAYNADKLRRIIDGLAGPLGDHLHEEIPTILDLHDKVSSAALRRAYSHMHNAAEKSSNGFKTGPFVLGCQDADFLLDGEEAVFPEVPWFVPYIVDYAVARRHAGAWRFNPSDMHGRARRGGASAGSSTSPGSRLFVFVGWRYTPPVFAMLCSLAVACVAVYLASAPIPERLLRGRG
;
A
#
# COMPACT_ATOMS: atom_id res chain seq x y z
N MET A 1 19.73 -7.48 -12.49
CA MET A 1 19.04 -8.60 -11.80
C MET A 1 19.59 -8.70 -10.38
N PHE A 2 18.96 -8.04 -9.41
CA PHE A 2 19.21 -8.33 -7.99
C PHE A 2 18.42 -9.59 -7.60
N PRO A 3 18.98 -10.55 -6.85
CA PRO A 3 18.36 -11.88 -6.75
C PRO A 3 17.30 -12.05 -5.66
N ASP A 4 17.26 -11.23 -4.59
CA ASP A 4 16.65 -11.67 -3.33
C ASP A 4 15.80 -10.60 -2.62
N SER A 5 14.73 -10.12 -3.26
CA SER A 5 13.53 -9.83 -2.46
C SER A 5 13.00 -11.18 -1.97
N PRO A 6 12.68 -11.33 -0.68
CA PRO A 6 12.29 -12.64 -0.18
C PRO A 6 11.07 -13.17 -0.94
N LYS A 7 11.26 -14.31 -1.62
CA LYS A 7 10.25 -14.98 -2.47
C LYS A 7 9.21 -15.75 -1.64
N ILE A 8 9.33 -15.69 -0.31
CA ILE A 8 8.52 -16.39 0.66
C ILE A 8 8.18 -15.42 1.81
N PRO A 9 7.02 -15.55 2.46
CA PRO A 9 5.96 -16.50 2.13
C PRO A 9 5.15 -16.12 0.87
N PHE A 10 5.20 -14.86 0.41
CA PHE A 10 4.41 -14.40 -0.74
C PHE A 10 5.25 -14.22 -2.00
N ARG A 11 4.82 -14.84 -3.09
CA ARG A 11 5.41 -14.62 -4.42
C ARG A 11 4.78 -13.38 -5.07
N LEU A 12 5.60 -12.50 -5.64
CA LEU A 12 5.10 -11.34 -6.38
C LEU A 12 4.44 -11.76 -7.70
N ILE A 13 3.38 -11.05 -8.08
CA ILE A 13 2.73 -11.13 -9.38
C ILE A 13 3.63 -10.44 -10.40
N THR A 14 4.37 -11.21 -11.19
CA THR A 14 5.27 -10.69 -12.24
C THR A 14 4.62 -10.66 -13.63
N SER A 15 3.47 -11.32 -13.79
CA SER A 15 2.68 -11.24 -15.01
C SER A 15 1.20 -11.27 -14.70
N THR A 16 0.44 -10.42 -15.40
CA THR A 16 -1.02 -10.40 -15.37
C THR A 16 -1.64 -11.44 -16.29
N GLY A 17 -0.87 -11.97 -17.26
CA GLY A 17 -1.40 -12.83 -18.34
C GLY A 17 -2.08 -12.04 -19.47
N ALA A 18 -2.17 -10.72 -19.39
CA ALA A 18 -2.82 -9.90 -20.42
C ALA A 18 -2.15 -10.05 -21.81
N LYS A 19 -0.82 -10.14 -21.86
CA LYS A 19 -0.07 -10.27 -23.13
C LYS A 19 -0.37 -11.58 -23.88
N SER A 20 -0.76 -12.64 -23.17
CA SER A 20 -1.14 -13.92 -23.77
C SER A 20 -2.61 -14.02 -24.20
N ARG A 21 -3.44 -13.02 -23.89
CA ARG A 21 -4.89 -13.02 -24.18
C ARG A 21 -5.18 -12.24 -25.46
N SER A 22 -5.28 -12.94 -26.59
CA SER A 22 -5.60 -12.35 -27.90
C SER A 22 -7.08 -11.99 -28.06
N ASP A 23 -7.95 -12.56 -27.23
CA ASP A 23 -9.39 -12.31 -27.14
C ASP A 23 -9.73 -10.95 -26.51
N ILE A 24 -8.81 -10.37 -25.74
CA ILE A 24 -9.02 -9.09 -25.07
C ILE A 24 -8.54 -7.94 -25.99
N PRO A 25 -9.39 -6.95 -26.33
CA PRO A 25 -8.95 -5.77 -27.08
C PRO A 25 -7.79 -5.05 -26.39
N GLN A 26 -6.81 -4.56 -27.16
CA GLN A 26 -5.60 -3.92 -26.60
C GLN A 26 -5.90 -2.64 -25.82
N ASP A 27 -6.97 -1.93 -26.19
CA ASP A 27 -7.44 -0.70 -25.56
C ASP A 27 -8.52 -0.93 -24.49
N HIS A 28 -8.86 -2.18 -24.19
CA HIS A 28 -9.82 -2.48 -23.13
C HIS A 28 -9.21 -2.20 -21.75
N TYR A 29 -9.92 -1.43 -20.93
CA TYR A 29 -9.40 -0.97 -19.63
C TYR A 29 -9.10 -2.11 -18.64
N CYS A 30 -9.68 -3.30 -18.82
CA CYS A 30 -9.38 -4.46 -17.98
C CYS A 30 -7.88 -4.78 -17.92
N ARG A 31 -7.13 -4.55 -19.02
CA ARG A 31 -5.67 -4.73 -19.06
C ARG A 31 -4.97 -3.80 -18.07
N ARG A 32 -5.30 -2.50 -18.10
CA ARG A 32 -4.73 -1.52 -17.16
C ARG A 32 -5.18 -1.80 -15.74
N ASN A 33 -6.44 -2.15 -15.55
CA ASN A 33 -7.00 -2.47 -14.24
C ASN A 33 -6.29 -3.67 -13.60
N ALA A 34 -6.11 -4.76 -14.33
CA ALA A 34 -5.34 -5.93 -13.89
C ALA A 34 -3.89 -5.57 -13.53
N GLN A 35 -3.24 -4.70 -14.30
CA GLN A 35 -1.89 -4.22 -13.97
C GLN A 35 -1.84 -3.45 -12.66
N VAL A 36 -2.75 -2.50 -12.47
CA VAL A 36 -2.78 -1.68 -11.25
C VAL A 36 -3.14 -2.54 -10.04
N MET A 37 -4.09 -3.48 -10.20
CA MET A 37 -4.44 -4.43 -9.16
C MET A 37 -3.24 -5.29 -8.74
N ALA A 38 -2.51 -5.84 -9.71
CA ALA A 38 -1.29 -6.61 -9.45
C ALA A 38 -0.21 -5.80 -8.70
N LEU A 39 -0.08 -4.50 -8.97
CA LEU A 39 0.87 -3.62 -8.28
C LEU A 39 0.42 -3.30 -6.85
N THR A 40 -0.88 -3.07 -6.63
CA THR A 40 -1.48 -2.96 -5.29
C THR A 40 -1.26 -4.23 -4.48
N HIS A 41 -1.53 -5.40 -5.05
CA HIS A 41 -1.28 -6.70 -4.41
C HIS A 41 0.21 -6.93 -4.12
N ASN A 42 1.10 -6.55 -5.03
CA ASN A 42 2.54 -6.61 -4.78
C ASN A 42 2.99 -5.68 -3.63
N THR A 43 2.26 -4.58 -3.38
CA THR A 43 2.49 -3.73 -2.19
C THR A 43 2.19 -4.51 -0.91
N ILE A 44 1.08 -5.26 -0.89
CA ILE A 44 0.70 -6.16 0.22
C ILE A 44 1.78 -7.22 0.44
N PHE A 45 2.14 -7.95 -0.62
CA PHE A 45 3.14 -9.01 -0.55
C PHE A 45 4.50 -8.51 -0.07
N ARG A 46 4.97 -7.37 -0.58
CA ARG A 46 6.24 -6.78 -0.14
C ARG A 46 6.21 -6.36 1.32
N GLY A 47 5.11 -5.76 1.79
CA GLY A 47 4.95 -5.41 3.19
C GLY A 47 4.97 -6.64 4.11
N LEU A 48 4.22 -7.68 3.76
CA LEU A 48 4.17 -8.92 4.55
C LEU A 48 5.48 -9.70 4.51
N ASN A 49 6.15 -9.80 3.35
CA ASN A 49 7.47 -10.40 3.25
C ASN A 49 8.49 -9.60 4.07
N ALA A 50 8.44 -8.26 4.04
CA ALA A 50 9.33 -7.43 4.84
C ALA A 50 9.13 -7.66 6.34
N ILE A 51 7.88 -7.79 6.81
CA ILE A 51 7.56 -8.16 8.19
C ILE A 51 8.14 -9.54 8.52
N TYR A 52 7.83 -10.54 7.69
CA TYR A 52 8.23 -11.93 7.91
C TYR A 52 9.75 -12.08 8.08
N HIS A 53 10.51 -11.42 7.22
CA HIS A 53 11.97 -11.51 7.22
C HIS A 53 12.63 -10.68 8.31
N GLN A 54 12.05 -9.55 8.69
CA GLN A 54 12.63 -8.69 9.72
C GLN A 54 12.20 -9.06 11.14
N ALA A 55 11.10 -9.78 11.30
CA ALA A 55 10.56 -10.17 12.59
C ALA A 55 11.60 -10.86 13.50
N PRO A 56 12.40 -11.85 13.05
CA PRO A 56 13.40 -12.51 13.90
C PRO A 56 14.54 -11.61 14.39
N HIS A 57 14.73 -10.45 13.75
CA HIS A 57 15.81 -9.50 14.08
C HIS A 57 15.36 -8.42 15.08
N VAL A 58 14.10 -8.44 15.51
CA VAL A 58 13.54 -7.51 16.49
C VAL A 58 13.52 -8.17 17.87
N LEU A 59 14.11 -7.50 18.87
CA LEU A 59 14.14 -7.98 20.24
C LEU A 59 12.87 -7.54 21.00
N PRO A 60 12.26 -8.43 21.81
CA PRO A 60 11.15 -8.07 22.70
C PRO A 60 11.54 -6.95 23.68
N GLY A 61 10.56 -6.15 24.10
CA GLY A 61 10.73 -5.02 25.03
C GLY A 61 11.34 -3.75 24.43
N THR A 62 11.80 -3.80 23.17
CA THR A 62 12.48 -2.67 22.52
C THR A 62 11.52 -1.73 21.78
N GLN A 63 12.00 -0.51 21.48
CA GLN A 63 11.26 0.40 20.59
C GLN A 63 11.05 -0.20 19.19
N ASN A 64 12.00 -1.01 18.71
CA ASN A 64 11.86 -1.70 17.42
C ASN A 64 10.68 -2.69 17.42
N ALA A 65 10.36 -3.31 18.56
CA ALA A 65 9.17 -4.15 18.69
C ALA A 65 7.88 -3.33 18.59
N THR A 66 7.82 -2.17 19.25
CA THR A 66 6.69 -1.23 19.08
C THR A 66 6.56 -0.75 17.64
N ASP A 67 7.66 -0.35 17.00
CA ASP A 67 7.67 0.13 15.63
C ASP A 67 7.24 -0.97 14.63
N LEU A 68 7.68 -2.23 14.85
CA LEU A 68 7.31 -3.36 13.99
C LEU A 68 5.83 -3.74 14.17
N LEU A 69 5.32 -3.77 15.40
CA LEU A 69 3.91 -4.02 15.67
C LEU A 69 3.03 -2.94 15.03
N PHE A 70 3.43 -1.67 15.11
CA PHE A 70 2.77 -0.59 14.37
C PHE A 70 2.85 -0.79 12.85
N TYR A 71 3.99 -1.20 12.31
CA TYR A 71 4.12 -1.51 10.88
C TYR A 71 3.19 -2.66 10.44
N CYS A 72 3.04 -3.69 11.28
CA CYS A 72 2.07 -4.77 11.06
C CYS A 72 0.63 -4.24 11.04
N ALA A 73 0.28 -3.34 11.96
CA ALA A 73 -1.05 -2.72 12.01
C ALA A 73 -1.32 -1.88 10.75
N VAL A 74 -0.32 -1.17 10.22
CA VAL A 74 -0.43 -0.45 8.95
C VAL A 74 -0.63 -1.40 7.76
N ALA A 75 0.10 -2.52 7.72
CA ALA A 75 -0.10 -3.53 6.68
C ALA A 75 -1.51 -4.14 6.75
N TYR A 76 -2.01 -4.43 7.95
CA TYR A 76 -3.38 -4.87 8.17
C TYR A 76 -4.38 -3.80 7.69
N ASP A 77 -4.25 -2.55 8.13
CA ASP A 77 -5.12 -1.43 7.75
C ASP A 77 -5.22 -1.32 6.22
N PHE A 78 -4.09 -1.48 5.51
CA PHE A 78 -4.03 -1.44 4.06
C PHE A 78 -4.81 -2.59 3.40
N ILE A 79 -4.57 -3.84 3.83
CA ILE A 79 -5.28 -5.02 3.31
C ILE A 79 -6.78 -4.93 3.59
N HIS A 80 -7.14 -4.57 4.83
CA HIS A 80 -8.54 -4.43 5.24
C HIS A 80 -9.26 -3.35 4.42
N ASN A 81 -8.66 -2.17 4.27
CA ASN A 81 -9.24 -1.09 3.48
C ASN A 81 -9.35 -1.45 1.99
N HIS A 82 -8.37 -2.19 1.44
CA HIS A 82 -8.40 -2.72 0.08
C HIS A 82 -9.63 -3.61 -0.13
N HIS A 83 -9.77 -4.70 0.65
CA HIS A 83 -10.91 -5.62 0.52
C HIS A 83 -12.26 -4.95 0.80
N VAL A 84 -12.36 -4.09 1.83
CA VAL A 84 -13.61 -3.38 2.15
C VAL A 84 -14.02 -2.44 1.02
N THR A 85 -13.07 -1.74 0.38
CA THR A 85 -13.41 -0.84 -0.73
C THR A 85 -13.83 -1.63 -1.97
N GLU A 86 -13.24 -2.80 -2.20
CA GLU A 86 -13.67 -3.70 -3.26
C GLU A 86 -15.12 -4.15 -3.07
N GLU A 87 -15.45 -4.67 -1.89
CA GLU A 87 -16.80 -5.19 -1.59
C GLU A 87 -17.86 -4.09 -1.51
N SER A 88 -17.52 -2.92 -0.99
CA SER A 88 -18.48 -1.83 -0.80
C SER A 88 -18.66 -0.94 -2.03
N THR A 89 -17.69 -0.93 -2.96
CA THR A 89 -17.69 -0.01 -4.11
C THR A 89 -17.41 -0.72 -5.42
N TYR A 90 -16.26 -1.39 -5.56
CA TYR A 90 -15.78 -1.88 -6.86
C TYR A 90 -16.63 -3.03 -7.42
N PHE A 91 -16.80 -4.10 -6.64
CA PHE A 91 -17.55 -5.29 -7.04
C PHE A 91 -19.03 -4.95 -7.33
N PRO A 92 -19.74 -4.18 -6.49
CA PRO A 92 -21.10 -3.75 -6.81
C PRO A 92 -21.19 -2.93 -8.11
N GLU A 93 -20.22 -2.07 -8.40
CA GLU A 93 -20.21 -1.30 -9.65
C GLU A 93 -19.93 -2.16 -10.88
N ILE A 94 -19.06 -3.17 -10.76
CA ILE A 94 -18.85 -4.18 -11.80
C ILE A 94 -20.15 -4.95 -12.07
N GLU A 95 -20.79 -5.48 -11.04
CA GLU A 95 -22.03 -6.27 -11.18
C GLU A 95 -23.15 -5.45 -11.81
N LYS A 96 -23.30 -4.19 -11.37
CA LYS A 96 -24.26 -3.25 -11.95
C LYS A 96 -23.97 -2.96 -13.42
N ALA A 97 -22.71 -2.77 -13.79
CA ALA A 97 -22.32 -2.49 -15.16
C ALA A 97 -22.47 -3.72 -16.08
N ALA A 98 -22.24 -4.91 -15.56
CA ALA A 98 -22.44 -6.18 -16.28
C ALA A 98 -23.93 -6.58 -16.38
N GLY A 99 -24.75 -6.13 -15.43
CA GLY A 99 -26.12 -6.63 -15.27
C GLY A 99 -26.17 -8.08 -14.77
N ILE A 100 -25.10 -8.55 -14.12
CA ILE A 100 -24.93 -9.93 -13.65
C ILE A 100 -24.73 -9.89 -12.14
N PRO A 101 -25.79 -10.12 -11.33
CA PRO A 101 -25.67 -10.22 -9.89
C PRO A 101 -24.78 -11.39 -9.47
N GLY A 102 -23.90 -11.16 -8.49
CA GLY A 102 -23.00 -12.18 -7.99
C GLY A 102 -21.83 -12.53 -8.91
N LEU A 103 -21.56 -11.72 -9.94
CA LEU A 103 -20.40 -11.91 -10.83
C LEU A 103 -19.08 -11.93 -10.04
N MET A 104 -19.00 -11.21 -8.92
CA MET A 104 -17.81 -11.12 -8.09
C MET A 104 -17.89 -11.97 -6.80
N ASN A 105 -18.87 -12.87 -6.68
CA ASN A 105 -19.08 -13.68 -5.47
C ASN A 105 -17.88 -14.57 -5.11
N ALA A 106 -17.12 -15.03 -6.10
CA ALA A 106 -15.91 -15.83 -5.85
C ALA A 106 -14.86 -15.01 -5.06
N ASN A 107 -14.60 -13.77 -5.46
CA ASN A 107 -13.70 -12.86 -4.75
C ASN A 107 -14.21 -12.56 -3.33
N ILE A 108 -15.53 -12.33 -3.18
CA ILE A 108 -16.15 -12.07 -1.87
C ILE A 108 -15.99 -13.29 -0.95
N GLU A 109 -16.18 -14.51 -1.46
CA GLU A 109 -16.01 -15.72 -0.65
C GLU A 109 -14.54 -15.95 -0.26
N GLN A 110 -13.60 -15.61 -1.15
CA GLN A 110 -12.18 -15.59 -0.83
C GLN A 110 -11.86 -14.57 0.29
N HIS A 111 -12.40 -13.35 0.25
CA HIS A 111 -12.25 -12.38 1.34
C HIS A 111 -12.77 -12.92 2.68
N ARG A 112 -13.95 -13.57 2.69
CA ARG A 112 -14.50 -14.20 3.90
C ARG A 112 -13.57 -15.28 4.45
N SER A 113 -12.97 -16.08 3.58
CA SER A 113 -12.01 -17.11 3.99
C SER A 113 -10.76 -16.54 4.66
N LEU A 114 -10.42 -15.27 4.39
CA LEU A 114 -9.28 -14.56 4.96
C LEU A 114 -9.58 -13.91 6.31
N GLU A 115 -10.85 -13.64 6.63
CA GLU A 115 -11.27 -12.81 7.76
C GLU A 115 -10.66 -13.27 9.08
N ALA A 116 -10.75 -14.56 9.39
CA ALA A 116 -10.21 -15.11 10.63
C ALA A 116 -8.69 -14.95 10.76
N GLY A 117 -7.96 -15.13 9.66
CA GLY A 117 -6.50 -14.96 9.62
C GLY A 117 -6.08 -13.50 9.75
N LEU A 118 -6.78 -12.60 9.05
CA LEU A 118 -6.52 -11.15 9.11
C LEU A 118 -6.85 -10.59 10.49
N GLU A 119 -7.91 -11.08 11.13
CA GLU A 119 -8.27 -10.70 12.49
C GLU A 119 -7.22 -11.17 13.52
N LEU A 120 -6.65 -12.36 13.34
CA LEU A 120 -5.54 -12.82 14.17
C LEU A 120 -4.28 -11.93 13.98
N PHE A 121 -4.01 -11.53 12.75
CA PHE A 121 -2.92 -10.61 12.44
C PHE A 121 -3.14 -9.22 13.04
N ARG A 122 -4.34 -8.65 12.91
CA ARG A 122 -4.73 -7.38 13.54
C ARG A 122 -4.54 -7.43 15.05
N LYS A 123 -5.15 -8.42 15.72
CA LYS A 123 -5.05 -8.58 17.18
C LYS A 123 -3.60 -8.66 17.63
N TYR A 124 -2.78 -9.44 16.93
CA TYR A 124 -1.37 -9.52 17.26
C TYR A 124 -0.66 -8.16 17.11
N ALA A 125 -0.93 -7.43 16.03
CA ALA A 125 -0.31 -6.13 15.77
C ALA A 125 -0.74 -5.04 16.76
N GLU A 126 -2.01 -5.01 17.14
CA GLU A 126 -2.60 -3.92 17.94
C GLU A 126 -2.61 -4.18 19.44
N GLU A 127 -2.76 -5.43 19.86
CA GLU A 127 -3.00 -5.78 21.27
C GLU A 127 -1.75 -6.35 21.95
N THR A 128 -0.71 -6.71 21.19
CA THR A 128 0.54 -7.25 21.77
C THR A 128 1.40 -6.11 22.32
N PRO A 129 1.70 -6.05 23.64
CA PRO A 129 2.69 -5.12 24.14
C PRO A 129 4.10 -5.53 23.68
N LYS A 130 5.02 -4.57 23.57
CA LYS A 130 6.38 -4.81 23.06
C LYS A 130 7.14 -5.90 23.82
N GLU A 131 6.89 -6.06 25.12
CA GLU A 131 7.49 -7.09 25.99
C GLU A 131 7.02 -8.50 25.61
N ALA A 132 5.80 -8.63 25.09
CA ALA A 132 5.20 -9.88 24.65
C ALA A 132 5.41 -10.16 23.14
N TYR A 133 6.15 -9.29 22.45
CA TYR A 133 6.55 -9.51 21.06
C TYR A 133 7.27 -10.86 20.92
N ASN A 134 6.92 -11.60 19.88
CA ASN A 134 7.42 -12.94 19.61
C ASN A 134 7.45 -13.17 18.09
N ALA A 135 8.64 -13.15 17.53
CA ALA A 135 8.86 -13.28 16.08
C ALA A 135 8.26 -14.56 15.50
N ASP A 136 8.37 -15.70 16.19
CA ASP A 136 7.86 -16.98 15.70
C ASP A 136 6.33 -17.01 15.68
N LYS A 137 5.67 -16.38 16.65
CA LYS A 137 4.21 -16.23 16.67
C LYS A 137 3.76 -15.36 15.50
N LEU A 138 4.41 -14.21 15.28
CA LEU A 138 4.12 -13.35 14.14
C LEU A 138 4.29 -14.08 12.81
N ARG A 139 5.40 -14.82 12.63
CA ARG A 139 5.66 -15.61 11.43
C ARG A 139 4.60 -16.69 11.22
N ARG A 140 4.21 -17.44 12.26
CA ARG A 140 3.13 -18.44 12.16
C ARG A 140 1.78 -17.85 11.75
N ILE A 141 1.47 -16.63 12.22
CA ILE A 141 0.25 -15.93 11.81
C ILE A 141 0.31 -15.62 10.31
N ILE A 142 1.45 -15.13 9.82
CA ILE A 142 1.65 -14.85 8.39
C ILE A 142 1.66 -16.14 7.56
N ASP A 143 2.28 -17.22 8.05
CA ASP A 143 2.27 -18.53 7.39
C ASP A 143 0.83 -19.05 7.22
N GLY A 144 -0.05 -18.81 8.20
CA GLY A 144 -1.47 -19.15 8.11
C GLY A 144 -2.26 -18.35 7.07
N LEU A 145 -1.78 -17.16 6.69
CA LEU A 145 -2.34 -16.33 5.62
C LEU A 145 -1.74 -16.65 4.25
N ALA A 146 -0.54 -17.24 4.21
CA ALA A 146 0.29 -17.34 3.00
C ALA A 146 -0.43 -17.96 1.80
N GLY A 147 -1.06 -19.11 2.00
CA GLY A 147 -1.83 -19.80 0.95
C GLY A 147 -3.06 -19.01 0.55
N PRO A 148 -4.07 -18.85 1.43
CA PRO A 148 -5.34 -18.22 1.07
C PRO A 148 -5.19 -16.79 0.50
N LEU A 149 -4.33 -15.96 1.09
CA LEU A 149 -4.13 -14.59 0.61
C LEU A 149 -3.33 -14.59 -0.69
N GLY A 150 -2.35 -15.49 -0.82
CA GLY A 150 -1.60 -15.68 -2.05
C GLY A 150 -2.52 -16.05 -3.21
N ASP A 151 -3.39 -17.05 -3.02
CA ASP A 151 -4.32 -17.55 -4.02
C ASP A 151 -5.31 -16.45 -4.44
N HIS A 152 -5.98 -15.82 -3.47
CA HIS A 152 -6.94 -14.74 -3.73
C HIS A 152 -6.34 -13.61 -4.58
N LEU A 153 -5.21 -13.05 -4.16
CA LEU A 153 -4.60 -11.91 -4.86
C LEU A 153 -4.08 -12.32 -6.25
N HIS A 154 -3.65 -13.56 -6.47
CA HIS A 154 -3.28 -14.02 -7.82
C HIS A 154 -4.49 -14.29 -8.71
N GLU A 155 -5.57 -14.88 -8.18
CA GLU A 155 -6.77 -15.28 -8.94
C GLU A 155 -7.69 -14.12 -9.30
N GLU A 156 -7.62 -13.02 -8.55
CA GLU A 156 -8.35 -11.80 -8.90
C GLU A 156 -7.85 -11.18 -10.22
N ILE A 157 -6.56 -11.29 -10.54
CA ILE A 157 -5.99 -10.71 -11.76
C ILE A 157 -6.62 -11.27 -13.05
N PRO A 158 -6.70 -12.60 -13.27
CA PRO A 158 -7.42 -13.15 -14.41
C PRO A 158 -8.92 -12.85 -14.34
N THR A 159 -9.52 -12.82 -13.15
CA THR A 159 -10.94 -12.43 -12.99
C THR A 159 -11.21 -11.02 -13.54
N ILE A 160 -10.33 -10.05 -13.27
CA ILE A 160 -10.44 -8.69 -13.81
C ILE A 160 -10.28 -8.69 -15.34
N LEU A 161 -9.34 -9.49 -15.88
CA LEU A 161 -9.16 -9.62 -17.33
C LEU A 161 -10.43 -10.17 -18.01
N ASP A 162 -11.07 -11.16 -17.38
CA ASP A 162 -12.31 -11.80 -17.86
C ASP A 162 -13.56 -10.90 -17.79
N LEU A 163 -13.43 -9.66 -17.31
CA LEU A 163 -14.50 -8.66 -17.43
C LEU A 163 -14.61 -8.05 -18.82
N HIS A 164 -13.65 -8.28 -19.72
CA HIS A 164 -13.58 -7.61 -21.03
C HIS A 164 -14.79 -7.83 -21.94
N ASP A 165 -15.46 -8.97 -21.81
CA ASP A 165 -16.64 -9.35 -22.59
C ASP A 165 -17.96 -9.10 -21.84
N LYS A 166 -17.89 -8.73 -20.55
CA LYS A 166 -19.05 -8.48 -19.67
C LYS A 166 -19.28 -7.00 -19.37
N VAL A 167 -18.20 -6.22 -19.30
CA VAL A 167 -18.24 -4.81 -18.89
C VAL A 167 -17.47 -3.97 -19.89
N SER A 168 -18.14 -2.96 -20.46
CA SER A 168 -17.47 -2.02 -21.35
C SER A 168 -16.25 -1.34 -20.70
N SER A 169 -15.20 -1.11 -21.49
CA SER A 169 -13.97 -0.43 -21.06
C SER A 169 -14.23 0.85 -20.27
N ALA A 170 -15.16 1.70 -20.75
CA ALA A 170 -15.52 2.95 -20.08
C ALA A 170 -16.23 2.75 -18.73
N ALA A 171 -17.08 1.73 -18.60
CA ALA A 171 -17.75 1.42 -17.35
C ALA A 171 -16.77 0.85 -16.31
N LEU A 172 -15.89 -0.07 -16.74
CA LEU A 172 -14.87 -0.63 -15.85
C LEU A 172 -13.88 0.43 -15.37
N ARG A 173 -13.51 1.38 -16.23
CA ARG A 173 -12.70 2.55 -15.83
C ARG A 173 -13.38 3.40 -14.77
N ARG A 174 -14.69 3.66 -14.91
CA ARG A 174 -15.44 4.41 -13.90
C ARG A 174 -15.50 3.67 -12.57
N ALA A 175 -15.78 2.36 -12.59
CA ALA A 175 -15.80 1.52 -11.40
C ALA A 175 -14.47 1.56 -10.64
N TYR A 176 -13.36 1.40 -11.36
CA TYR A 176 -12.03 1.53 -10.79
C TYR A 176 -11.77 2.94 -10.22
N SER A 177 -12.10 4.00 -10.97
CA SER A 177 -11.90 5.38 -10.47
C SER A 177 -12.70 5.68 -9.21
N HIS A 178 -13.92 5.15 -9.09
CA HIS A 178 -14.72 5.28 -7.88
C HIS A 178 -14.11 4.53 -6.69
N MET A 179 -13.70 3.28 -6.90
CA MET A 179 -12.97 2.50 -5.89
C MET A 179 -11.71 3.24 -5.43
N HIS A 180 -10.88 3.72 -6.37
CA HIS A 180 -9.65 4.45 -6.06
C HIS A 180 -9.93 5.70 -5.21
N ASN A 181 -10.91 6.52 -5.61
CA ASN A 181 -11.30 7.71 -4.85
C ASN A 181 -11.86 7.38 -3.47
N ALA A 182 -12.59 6.27 -3.32
CA ALA A 182 -13.10 5.81 -2.03
C ALA A 182 -11.95 5.37 -1.12
N ALA A 183 -11.01 4.58 -1.65
CA ALA A 183 -9.82 4.11 -0.92
C ALA A 183 -8.92 5.27 -0.47
N GLU A 184 -8.74 6.31 -1.29
CA GLU A 184 -7.98 7.50 -0.91
C GLU A 184 -8.64 8.26 0.25
N LYS A 185 -9.97 8.41 0.21
CA LYS A 185 -10.73 9.12 1.26
C LYS A 185 -10.75 8.39 2.59
N SER A 186 -10.78 7.06 2.58
CA SER A 186 -10.77 6.25 3.80
C SER A 186 -9.36 6.03 4.36
N SER A 187 -8.31 6.31 3.58
CA SER A 187 -6.92 6.09 3.97
C SER A 187 -6.35 7.20 4.86
N ASN A 188 -5.52 6.80 5.83
CA ASN A 188 -4.69 7.74 6.58
C ASN A 188 -3.39 8.01 5.82
N GLY A 189 -3.27 9.19 5.18
CA GLY A 189 -2.09 9.56 4.39
C GLY A 189 -0.74 9.51 5.14
N PHE A 190 -0.74 9.68 6.47
CA PHE A 190 0.48 9.54 7.28
C PHE A 190 0.93 8.10 7.50
N LYS A 191 0.07 7.13 7.22
CA LYS A 191 0.35 5.69 7.26
C LYS A 191 0.49 5.11 5.85
N THR A 192 -0.55 5.28 5.03
CA THR A 192 -0.69 4.68 3.71
C THR A 192 0.39 5.16 2.74
N GLY A 193 0.69 6.47 2.70
CA GLY A 193 1.69 7.02 1.79
C GLY A 193 3.08 6.42 1.99
N PRO A 194 3.67 6.51 3.21
CA PRO A 194 4.96 5.88 3.51
C PRO A 194 5.00 4.36 3.32
N PHE A 195 3.89 3.66 3.61
CA PHE A 195 3.79 2.22 3.41
C PHE A 195 3.80 1.86 1.92
N VAL A 196 2.90 2.47 1.14
CA VAL A 196 2.79 2.21 -0.30
C VAL A 196 4.11 2.51 -1.01
N LEU A 197 4.69 3.70 -0.82
CA LEU A 197 5.94 4.07 -1.50
C LEU A 197 7.12 3.20 -1.08
N GLY A 198 7.29 2.91 0.21
CA GLY A 198 8.38 2.08 0.68
C GLY A 198 8.23 0.59 0.35
N CYS A 199 7.05 0.17 -0.11
CA CYS A 199 6.79 -1.16 -0.65
C CYS A 199 6.81 -1.21 -2.19
N GLN A 200 7.40 -0.21 -2.85
CA GLN A 200 7.68 -0.26 -4.29
C GLN A 200 9.14 -0.55 -4.57
N ASP A 201 9.41 -1.14 -5.73
CA ASP A 201 10.76 -1.34 -6.25
C ASP A 201 10.80 -0.75 -7.65
N ALA A 202 11.65 0.26 -7.85
CA ALA A 202 11.74 1.02 -9.10
C ALA A 202 12.20 0.14 -10.27
N ASP A 203 12.94 -0.93 -9.99
CA ASP A 203 13.46 -1.86 -11.01
C ASP A 203 12.51 -3.05 -11.26
N PHE A 204 11.32 -3.07 -10.63
CA PHE A 204 10.37 -4.16 -10.79
C PHE A 204 9.68 -4.12 -12.14
N LEU A 205 9.68 -5.26 -12.83
CA LEU A 205 8.99 -5.41 -14.11
C LEU A 205 7.70 -6.21 -13.94
N LEU A 206 6.59 -5.64 -14.41
CA LEU A 206 5.31 -6.32 -14.54
C LEU A 206 5.06 -6.60 -16.02
N ASP A 207 4.73 -7.86 -16.36
CA ASP A 207 4.61 -8.30 -17.75
C ASP A 207 5.88 -8.06 -18.59
N GLY A 208 7.04 -8.01 -17.94
CA GLY A 208 8.33 -7.70 -18.57
C GLY A 208 8.52 -6.22 -18.93
N GLU A 209 7.67 -5.33 -18.44
CA GLU A 209 7.74 -3.87 -18.65
C GLU A 209 7.86 -3.13 -17.33
N GLU A 210 8.49 -1.96 -17.38
CA GLU A 210 8.50 -1.03 -16.24
C GLU A 210 7.07 -0.56 -15.97
N ALA A 211 6.66 -0.61 -14.70
CA ALA A 211 5.33 -0.16 -14.29
C ALA A 211 5.46 0.89 -13.19
N VAL A 212 5.05 2.12 -13.48
CA VAL A 212 5.01 3.20 -12.48
C VAL A 212 3.80 2.98 -11.58
N PHE A 213 4.05 2.78 -10.28
CA PHE A 213 3.05 2.72 -9.25
C PHE A 213 3.62 3.20 -7.90
N PRO A 214 2.86 3.97 -7.10
CA PRO A 214 1.60 4.62 -7.47
C PRO A 214 1.83 5.71 -8.54
N GLU A 215 0.82 6.01 -9.36
CA GLU A 215 0.88 7.07 -10.38
C GLU A 215 0.77 8.46 -9.74
N VAL A 216 1.79 8.84 -8.97
CA VAL A 216 1.85 10.15 -8.31
C VAL A 216 2.83 11.09 -9.03
N PRO A 217 2.63 12.42 -8.95
CA PRO A 217 3.60 13.37 -9.46
C PRO A 217 5.01 13.15 -8.86
N TRP A 218 6.05 13.38 -9.66
CA TRP A 218 7.46 13.07 -9.29
C TRP A 218 7.94 13.70 -7.97
N PHE A 219 7.33 14.81 -7.54
CA PHE A 219 7.68 15.50 -6.30
C PHE A 219 7.02 14.89 -5.05
N VAL A 220 6.00 14.04 -5.20
CA VAL A 220 5.26 13.44 -4.07
C VAL A 220 6.16 12.53 -3.22
N PRO A 221 6.99 11.62 -3.79
CA PRO A 221 7.95 10.83 -3.00
C PRO A 221 8.83 11.68 -2.08
N TYR A 222 9.27 12.85 -2.54
CA TYR A 222 10.08 13.78 -1.74
C TYR A 222 9.28 14.37 -0.56
N ILE A 223 8.02 14.76 -0.78
CA ILE A 223 7.15 15.25 0.31
C ILE A 223 6.94 14.14 1.34
N VAL A 224 6.70 12.91 0.88
CA VAL A 224 6.49 11.79 1.78
C VAL A 224 7.74 11.51 2.60
N ASP A 225 8.90 11.39 1.95
CA ASP A 225 10.18 11.08 2.60
C ASP A 225 10.59 12.17 3.61
N TYR A 226 10.53 13.44 3.21
CA TYR A 226 11.04 14.54 4.04
C TYR A 226 10.05 15.09 5.05
N ALA A 227 8.73 14.88 4.90
CA ALA A 227 7.73 15.46 5.81
C ALA A 227 6.81 14.39 6.42
N VAL A 228 6.08 13.64 5.61
CA VAL A 228 5.01 12.73 6.08
C VAL A 228 5.59 11.57 6.89
N ALA A 229 6.66 10.95 6.40
CA ALA A 229 7.30 9.80 7.00
C ALA A 229 7.88 10.09 8.39
N ARG A 230 8.14 11.36 8.74
CA ARG A 230 8.69 11.75 10.05
C ARG A 230 7.81 11.34 11.24
N ARG A 231 6.48 11.34 11.07
CA ARG A 231 5.53 11.05 12.17
C ARG A 231 5.69 9.64 12.74
N HIS A 232 6.06 8.68 11.90
CA HIS A 232 6.24 7.26 12.25
C HIS A 232 7.57 6.72 11.74
N ALA A 233 8.62 7.56 11.74
CA ALA A 233 9.91 7.26 11.12
C ALA A 233 10.52 5.92 11.56
N GLY A 234 10.29 5.54 12.81
CA GLY A 234 10.72 4.26 13.35
C GLY A 234 10.13 3.06 12.62
N ALA A 235 8.84 3.08 12.26
CA ALA A 235 8.18 1.99 11.55
C ALA A 235 8.66 1.85 10.10
N TRP A 236 8.93 2.98 9.44
CA TRP A 236 9.35 2.96 8.02
C TRP A 236 10.74 2.38 7.79
N ARG A 237 11.49 2.05 8.84
CA ARG A 237 12.73 1.26 8.71
C ARG A 237 12.46 -0.15 8.16
N PHE A 238 11.25 -0.67 8.40
CA PHE A 238 10.84 -2.00 7.96
C PHE A 238 10.38 -2.06 6.51
N ASN A 239 10.24 -0.91 5.83
CA ASN A 239 9.98 -0.91 4.39
C ASN A 239 11.10 -1.65 3.62
N PRO A 240 10.76 -2.49 2.63
CA PRO A 240 11.74 -3.20 1.81
C PRO A 240 12.52 -2.25 0.88
N SER A 241 11.98 -1.07 0.57
CA SER A 241 12.62 -0.02 -0.20
C SER A 241 12.57 1.33 0.51
N ASP A 242 13.35 2.30 0.04
CA ASP A 242 13.14 3.69 0.39
C ASP A 242 11.91 4.28 -0.34
N MET A 243 11.53 5.51 0.01
CA MET A 243 10.34 6.16 -0.57
C MET A 243 10.47 6.47 -2.07
N HIS A 244 11.64 6.25 -2.65
CA HIS A 244 11.95 6.45 -4.06
C HIS A 244 12.07 5.12 -4.82
N GLY A 245 11.67 4.01 -4.19
CA GLY A 245 11.66 2.69 -4.80
C GLY A 245 13.03 2.01 -4.85
N ARG A 246 14.07 2.53 -4.17
CA ARG A 246 15.37 1.84 -4.11
C ARG A 246 15.34 0.78 -3.02
N ALA A 247 15.60 -0.46 -3.41
CA ALA A 247 15.67 -1.58 -2.48
C ALA A 247 16.65 -1.31 -1.33
N ARG A 248 16.21 -1.60 -0.11
CA ARG A 248 17.05 -1.54 1.09
C ARG A 248 17.78 -2.85 1.27
N ARG A 249 19.10 -2.77 1.51
CA ARG A 249 19.89 -3.96 1.85
C ARG A 249 19.39 -4.52 3.18
N GLY A 250 19.06 -5.80 3.21
CA GLY A 250 18.29 -6.45 4.27
C GLY A 250 18.81 -6.22 5.70
N GLY A 251 17.86 -5.92 6.60
CA GLY A 251 17.84 -6.29 8.01
C GLY A 251 19.04 -5.95 8.90
N ALA A 252 18.84 -4.95 9.77
CA ALA A 252 19.64 -4.65 10.97
C ALA A 252 21.09 -4.16 10.77
N SER A 253 21.23 -2.87 10.49
CA SER A 253 22.31 -2.07 11.09
C SER A 253 21.71 -0.86 11.81
N ALA A 254 21.40 -1.03 13.09
CA ALA A 254 21.43 0.10 14.01
C ALA A 254 22.91 0.45 14.20
N GLY A 255 23.36 1.57 13.63
CA GLY A 255 24.74 2.03 13.79
C GLY A 255 25.13 3.11 12.79
N SER A 256 25.09 4.36 13.26
CA SER A 256 25.64 5.58 12.64
C SER A 256 25.12 5.95 11.25
N SER A 257 24.36 7.03 11.21
CA SER A 257 24.37 7.95 10.07
C SER A 257 25.80 8.45 9.85
N THR A 258 26.58 7.77 9.01
CA THR A 258 27.77 8.39 8.43
C THR A 258 27.29 9.38 7.38
N SER A 259 27.22 10.63 7.79
CA SER A 259 27.11 11.79 6.92
C SER A 259 28.19 11.69 5.83
N PRO A 260 27.88 11.80 4.52
CA PRO A 260 28.91 11.87 3.51
C PRO A 260 29.69 13.17 3.67
N GLY A 261 30.97 13.03 4.02
CA GLY A 261 32.07 13.94 3.72
C GLY A 261 31.77 15.43 3.77
N SER A 262 32.21 16.06 4.86
CA SER A 262 32.51 17.48 4.97
C SER A 262 33.19 18.03 3.70
N ARG A 263 32.40 18.67 2.84
CA ARG A 263 32.90 19.77 2.02
C ARG A 263 32.74 21.04 2.84
N LEU A 264 33.88 21.64 3.12
CA LEU A 264 34.05 22.90 3.84
C LEU A 264 33.11 23.97 3.27
N PHE A 265 31.96 24.19 3.90
CA PHE A 265 31.17 25.38 3.65
C PHE A 265 31.76 26.49 4.52
N VAL A 266 32.41 27.42 3.85
CA VAL A 266 32.80 28.72 4.39
C VAL A 266 31.56 29.35 5.03
N PHE A 267 31.68 29.73 6.30
CA PHE A 267 30.71 30.57 7.00
C PHE A 267 30.53 31.87 6.19
N VAL A 268 29.40 32.00 5.51
CA VAL A 268 28.89 33.29 5.03
C VAL A 268 27.63 33.57 5.82
N GLY A 269 27.65 34.67 6.56
CA GLY A 269 26.72 34.99 7.63
C GLY A 269 25.25 35.03 7.21
N TRP A 270 24.40 34.74 8.20
CA TRP A 270 22.98 35.06 8.19
C TRP A 270 22.75 36.52 7.82
N ARG A 271 22.15 36.74 6.64
CA ARG A 271 21.20 37.81 6.32
C ARG A 271 20.60 37.50 4.94
N TYR A 272 19.27 37.48 4.88
CA TYR A 272 18.40 37.19 3.74
C TYR A 272 18.05 35.72 3.47
N THR A 273 17.10 35.19 4.24
CA THR A 273 16.14 34.19 3.74
C THR A 273 15.08 34.88 2.88
N PRO A 274 14.88 34.51 1.60
CA PRO A 274 13.73 35.03 0.85
C PRO A 274 12.43 34.38 1.40
N PRO A 275 11.28 35.08 1.34
CA PRO A 275 10.01 34.61 1.92
C PRO A 275 9.42 33.37 1.24
N VAL A 276 10.01 32.91 0.13
CA VAL A 276 9.47 31.86 -0.74
C VAL A 276 9.49 30.48 -0.08
N PHE A 277 10.50 30.16 0.74
CA PHE A 277 10.60 28.83 1.36
C PHE A 277 9.61 28.63 2.51
N ALA A 278 9.35 29.69 3.29
CA ALA A 278 8.29 29.68 4.30
C ALA A 278 6.88 29.70 3.66
N MET A 279 6.74 30.35 2.51
CA MET A 279 5.49 30.39 1.74
C MET A 279 5.17 29.04 1.08
N LEU A 280 6.16 28.29 0.58
CA LEU A 280 5.97 26.96 -0.01
C LEU A 280 5.63 25.88 1.03
N CYS A 281 6.26 25.92 2.22
CA CYS A 281 5.86 25.06 3.34
C CYS A 281 4.45 25.36 3.84
N SER A 282 4.04 26.64 3.80
CA SER A 282 2.68 27.05 4.21
C SER A 282 1.62 26.72 3.16
N LEU A 283 1.97 26.78 1.86
CA LEU A 283 1.08 26.40 0.75
C LEU A 283 0.87 24.88 0.65
N ALA A 284 1.89 24.07 0.96
CA ALA A 284 1.74 22.61 1.00
C ALA A 284 0.84 22.16 2.17
N VAL A 285 1.00 22.79 3.34
CA VAL A 285 0.10 22.57 4.49
C VAL A 285 -1.30 23.11 4.19
N ALA A 286 -1.43 24.24 3.49
CA ALA A 286 -2.72 24.80 3.10
C ALA A 286 -3.43 23.97 2.03
N CYS A 287 -2.75 23.37 1.05
CA CYS A 287 -3.39 22.49 0.06
C CYS A 287 -3.85 21.17 0.68
N VAL A 288 -3.10 20.61 1.63
CA VAL A 288 -3.54 19.45 2.42
C VAL A 288 -4.71 19.83 3.35
N ALA A 289 -4.66 21.02 3.98
CA ALA A 289 -5.75 21.51 4.83
C ALA A 289 -7.02 21.85 4.04
N VAL A 290 -6.91 22.40 2.82
CA VAL A 290 -8.04 22.69 1.94
C VAL A 290 -8.64 21.40 1.38
N TYR A 291 -7.82 20.41 1.03
CA TYR A 291 -8.31 19.07 0.66
C TYR A 291 -9.06 18.38 1.82
N LEU A 292 -8.56 18.50 3.05
CA LEU A 292 -9.21 17.97 4.25
C LEU A 292 -10.46 18.77 4.67
N ALA A 293 -10.52 20.08 4.42
CA ALA A 293 -11.66 20.94 4.75
C ALA A 293 -12.79 20.92 3.70
N SER A 294 -12.54 20.36 2.50
CA SER A 294 -13.52 20.27 1.40
C SER A 294 -14.26 18.93 1.34
N ALA A 295 -14.04 18.04 2.31
CA ALA A 295 -14.80 16.79 2.43
C ALA A 295 -16.23 17.09 2.94
N PRO A 296 -17.29 16.62 2.27
CA PRO A 296 -18.66 16.90 2.71
C PRO A 296 -18.96 16.18 4.04
N ILE A 297 -19.58 16.93 4.96
CA ILE A 297 -20.07 16.44 6.25
C ILE A 297 -21.23 15.46 6.01
N PRO A 298 -21.24 14.26 6.61
CA PRO A 298 -22.40 13.37 6.54
C PRO A 298 -23.61 14.01 7.23
N GLU A 299 -24.74 14.05 6.53
CA GLU A 299 -26.01 14.67 6.93
C GLU A 299 -26.76 13.87 8.02
N ARG A 300 -26.07 13.49 9.10
CA ARG A 300 -26.63 12.72 10.23
C ARG A 300 -26.50 13.40 11.59
N LEU A 301 -26.50 14.74 11.60
CA LEU A 301 -26.60 15.55 12.83
C LEU A 301 -27.68 16.65 12.79
N LEU A 302 -28.65 16.57 11.86
CA LEU A 302 -29.78 17.53 11.76
C LEU A 302 -31.19 16.93 11.86
N ARG A 303 -31.36 15.77 12.51
CA ARG A 303 -32.68 15.36 13.00
C ARG A 303 -32.60 14.85 14.42
N GLY A 304 -32.86 15.77 15.35
CA GLY A 304 -32.98 15.50 16.77
C GLY A 304 -33.43 16.73 17.53
N ARG A 305 -34.69 17.14 17.33
CA ARG A 305 -35.64 17.76 18.29
C ARG A 305 -36.72 18.53 17.54
N GLY A 306 -37.95 18.05 17.69
CA GLY A 306 -39.18 18.52 17.05
C GLY A 306 -40.13 17.35 16.95
#